data_AF-X1K725-F1
#
_entry.id   AF-X1K725-F1
#
_cell.length_a   1.000
_cell.length_b   1.000
_cell.length_c   1.000
_cell.angle_alpha   90.00
_cell.angle_beta   90.00
_cell.angle_gamma   90.00
#
_symmetry.space_group_name_H-M   'P 1'
#
loop_
_entity.id
_entity.type
_entity.pdbx_description
1 polymer ?
#
loop_
_entity_poly.entity_id
_entity_poly.type
_entity_poly.pdbx_seq_one_letter_code
_entity_poly.pdbx_strand_id
1 'polypeptide(L)'
;IGAGQLLARVDAAGVCTSILKLIEQGAEHAFINGWDMERWPVILGDEGTVTIVKVGENLRGEYEVGQRFAIQPAVGVRPVLHRERYADNAEGMDKCAVGYTLGGHLAQYIRIQEEVLEAECLLPLPSEEMGYFEVSMAEPISCVYSAQQRNYHLIKDGPHGERKPHAGILPGGVAVVIGAGAMGRIHAELALRFGPRVLIVSNRSNQRRLDKTVSAIG
;
A
#
# COMPACT_ATOMS: atom_id res chain seq x y z
N ILE A 1 -6.42 -12.77 21.23
CA ILE A 1 -6.62 -12.96 19.78
C ILE A 1 -7.47 -14.20 19.57
N GLY A 2 -8.32 -14.21 18.54
CA GLY A 2 -9.11 -15.38 18.16
C GLY A 2 -8.25 -16.52 17.63
N ALA A 3 -8.88 -17.68 17.43
CA ALA A 3 -8.19 -18.88 16.94
C ALA A 3 -7.68 -18.72 15.49
N GLY A 4 -8.37 -17.94 14.65
CA GLY A 4 -7.99 -17.63 13.26
C GLY A 4 -7.26 -16.29 13.08
N GLN A 5 -6.61 -15.77 14.13
CA GLN A 5 -6.00 -14.43 14.12
C GLN A 5 -4.54 -14.46 14.56
N LEU A 6 -3.78 -13.43 14.20
CA LEU A 6 -2.44 -13.19 14.70
C LEU A 6 -2.40 -11.90 15.52
N LEU A 7 -1.53 -11.84 16.52
CA LEU A 7 -1.08 -10.58 17.11
C LEU A 7 0.33 -10.32 16.62
N ALA A 8 0.57 -9.12 16.11
CA ALA A 8 1.89 -8.70 15.70
C ALA A 8 2.28 -7.37 16.35
N ARG A 9 3.56 -7.22 16.69
CA ARG A 9 4.16 -5.93 17.06
C ARG A 9 4.36 -5.12 15.79
N VAL A 10 4.10 -3.83 15.83
CA VAL A 10 4.46 -2.93 14.73
C VAL A 10 5.88 -2.43 14.96
N ASP A 11 6.77 -2.68 14.01
CA ASP A 11 8.18 -2.30 14.10
C ASP A 11 8.48 -0.98 13.36
N ALA A 12 7.70 -0.69 12.31
CA ALA A 12 7.73 0.57 11.59
C ALA A 12 6.34 0.88 11.02
N ALA A 13 5.99 2.16 10.98
CA ALA A 13 4.75 2.65 10.39
C ALA A 13 5.00 3.91 9.58
N GLY A 14 4.49 3.94 8.35
CA GLY A 14 4.42 5.11 7.51
C GLY A 14 3.21 5.98 7.87
N VAL A 15 3.29 7.26 7.49
CA VAL A 15 2.17 8.21 7.62
C VAL A 15 1.82 8.69 6.22
N CYS A 16 0.77 8.11 5.65
CA CYS A 16 0.28 8.45 4.33
C CYS A 16 -0.62 9.68 4.36
N THR A 17 -0.60 10.47 3.28
CA THR A 17 -1.58 11.55 3.09
C THR A 17 -3.01 11.04 2.91
N SER A 18 -3.20 9.74 2.60
CA SER A 18 -4.53 9.10 2.54
C SER A 18 -5.29 9.24 3.86
N ILE A 19 -4.59 9.32 5.00
CA ILE A 19 -5.17 9.55 6.32
C ILE A 19 -5.97 10.86 6.37
N LEU A 20 -5.50 11.92 5.71
CA LEU A 20 -6.22 13.20 5.67
C LEU A 20 -7.57 13.06 4.95
N LYS A 21 -7.60 12.29 3.86
CA LYS A 21 -8.83 11.99 3.14
C LYS A 21 -9.80 11.17 4.00
N LEU A 22 -9.29 10.22 4.78
CA LEU A 22 -10.10 9.43 5.71
C LEU A 22 -10.72 10.32 6.79
N ILE A 23 -9.92 11.20 7.39
CA ILE A 23 -10.38 12.17 8.40
C ILE A 23 -11.45 13.12 7.82
N GLU A 24 -11.25 13.60 6.60
CA GLU A 24 -12.18 14.51 5.92
C GLU A 24 -13.51 13.84 5.56
N GLN A 25 -13.46 12.61 5.04
CA GLN A 25 -14.66 11.90 4.55
C GLN A 25 -15.39 11.15 5.66
N GLY A 26 -14.69 10.75 6.72
CA GLY A 26 -15.30 10.05 7.85
C GLY A 26 -16.01 8.77 7.43
N ALA A 27 -17.25 8.61 7.90
CA ALA A 27 -18.12 7.47 7.58
C ALA A 27 -18.46 7.35 6.08
N GLU A 28 -18.39 8.44 5.32
CA GLU A 28 -18.68 8.48 3.89
C GLU A 28 -17.52 7.92 3.04
N HIS A 29 -16.36 7.67 3.64
CA HIS A 29 -15.24 7.06 2.93
C HIS A 29 -15.62 5.63 2.50
N ALA A 30 -15.38 5.26 1.24
CA ALA A 30 -15.81 3.98 0.67
C ALA A 30 -15.32 2.74 1.46
N PHE A 31 -14.08 2.76 1.98
CA PHE A 31 -13.55 1.68 2.83
C PHE A 31 -14.02 1.73 4.31
N ILE A 32 -14.69 2.80 4.73
CA ILE A 32 -15.31 2.92 6.05
C ILE A 32 -16.80 2.51 5.97
N ASN A 33 -17.49 2.87 4.89
CA ASN A 33 -18.85 2.46 4.54
C ASN A 33 -19.84 2.55 5.71
N GLY A 34 -20.10 3.77 6.18
CA GLY A 34 -21.07 4.04 7.24
C GLY A 34 -20.66 3.60 8.65
N TRP A 35 -19.42 3.12 8.83
CA TRP A 35 -18.91 2.72 10.13
C TRP A 35 -18.85 3.90 11.11
N ASP A 36 -19.54 3.77 12.23
CA ASP A 36 -19.56 4.76 13.31
C ASP A 36 -18.25 4.72 14.11
N MET A 37 -17.36 5.65 13.78
CA MET A 37 -16.05 5.77 14.41
C MET A 37 -16.09 6.44 15.78
N GLU A 38 -17.20 7.06 16.19
CA GLU A 38 -17.35 7.56 17.56
C GLU A 38 -17.60 6.38 18.52
N ARG A 39 -18.47 5.45 18.10
CA ARG A 39 -18.79 4.25 18.88
C ARG A 39 -17.72 3.17 18.75
N TRP A 40 -17.12 3.02 17.57
CA TRP A 40 -16.09 2.03 17.28
C TRP A 40 -14.87 2.69 16.61
N PRO A 41 -14.00 3.35 17.41
CA PRO A 41 -12.83 4.02 16.88
C PRO A 41 -11.93 3.09 16.06
N VAL A 42 -11.37 3.63 14.99
CA VAL A 42 -10.42 2.92 14.12
C VAL A 42 -8.98 3.31 14.44
N ILE A 43 -8.05 2.39 14.18
CA ILE A 43 -6.61 2.63 14.28
C ILE A 43 -6.08 2.81 12.86
N LEU A 44 -5.46 3.96 12.60
CA LEU A 44 -4.98 4.35 11.27
C LEU A 44 -3.60 3.76 10.96
N GLY A 45 -3.17 3.88 9.70
CA GLY A 45 -1.86 3.45 9.22
C GLY A 45 -1.94 2.20 8.36
N ASP A 46 -1.82 2.39 7.06
CA ASP A 46 -1.84 1.38 5.99
C ASP A 46 -0.45 0.95 5.55
N GLU A 47 0.59 1.69 5.94
CA GLU A 47 1.99 1.45 5.58
C GLU A 47 2.77 0.97 6.82
N GLY A 48 3.34 -0.23 6.81
CA GLY A 48 4.11 -0.68 7.97
C GLY A 48 4.73 -2.07 7.89
N THR A 49 5.46 -2.39 8.95
CA THR A 49 6.14 -3.69 9.15
C THR A 49 5.72 -4.27 10.47
N VAL A 50 5.48 -5.57 10.46
CA VAL A 50 4.96 -6.28 11.63
C VAL A 50 5.79 -7.52 11.92
N THR A 51 5.96 -7.83 13.22
CA THR A 51 6.55 -9.08 13.72
C THR A 51 5.52 -9.84 14.53
N ILE A 52 5.24 -11.10 14.17
CA ILE A 52 4.28 -11.94 14.90
C ILE A 52 4.76 -12.14 16.35
N VAL A 53 3.89 -11.86 17.32
CA VAL A 53 4.14 -12.09 18.75
C VAL A 53 3.19 -13.10 19.38
N LYS A 54 2.07 -13.42 18.72
CA LYS A 54 1.15 -14.49 19.14
C LYS A 54 0.38 -15.04 17.95
N VAL A 55 0.27 -16.37 17.88
CA VAL A 55 -0.42 -17.11 16.83
C VAL A 55 -1.71 -17.72 17.40
N GLY A 56 -2.82 -17.55 16.67
CA GLY A 56 -4.10 -18.19 16.98
C GLY A 56 -4.03 -19.71 16.82
N GLU A 57 -4.85 -20.44 17.55
CA GLU A 57 -4.80 -21.91 17.59
C GLU A 57 -4.92 -22.58 16.21
N ASN A 58 -5.78 -22.05 15.34
CA ASN A 58 -6.04 -22.61 14.01
C ASN A 58 -4.95 -22.26 12.99
N LEU A 59 -4.02 -21.35 13.33
CA LEU A 59 -2.94 -20.89 12.46
C LEU A 59 -1.58 -21.49 12.85
N ARG A 60 -1.57 -22.38 13.85
CA ARG A 60 -0.35 -23.07 14.28
C ARG A 60 0.11 -24.01 13.17
N GLY A 61 1.39 -23.92 12.82
CA GLY A 61 2.00 -24.70 11.74
C GLY A 61 2.11 -23.95 10.41
N GLU A 62 1.34 -22.87 10.24
CA GLU A 62 1.48 -21.95 9.10
C GLU A 62 2.31 -20.73 9.48
N TYR A 63 2.14 -20.24 10.71
CA TYR A 63 2.83 -19.06 11.23
C TYR A 63 3.56 -19.34 12.53
N GLU A 64 4.66 -18.61 12.73
CA GLU A 64 5.53 -18.71 13.88
C GLU A 64 5.80 -17.33 14.51
N VAL A 65 5.94 -17.33 15.84
CA VAL A 65 6.34 -16.12 16.57
C VAL A 65 7.75 -15.70 16.14
N GLY A 66 7.93 -14.42 15.86
CA GLY A 66 9.18 -13.84 15.38
C GLY A 66 9.22 -13.63 13.87
N GLN A 67 8.33 -14.27 13.09
CA GLN A 67 8.24 -14.01 11.66
C GLN A 67 7.78 -12.58 11.37
N ARG A 68 8.35 -12.00 10.32
CA ARG A 68 8.11 -10.63 9.91
C ARG A 68 7.38 -10.58 8.57
N PHE A 69 6.55 -9.56 8.42
CA PHE A 69 5.74 -9.38 7.21
C PHE A 69 5.56 -7.90 6.86
N ALA A 70 5.34 -7.66 5.57
CA ALA A 70 4.62 -6.47 5.11
C ALA A 70 3.13 -6.82 5.02
N ILE A 71 2.26 -5.80 5.08
CA ILE A 71 0.82 -5.99 4.90
C ILE A 71 0.37 -5.22 3.66
N GLN A 72 -0.32 -5.90 2.75
CA GLN A 72 -1.05 -5.27 1.65
C GLN A 72 -2.35 -4.68 2.22
N PRO A 73 -2.52 -3.35 2.26
CA PRO A 73 -3.65 -2.76 2.98
C PRO A 73 -4.96 -2.84 2.22
N ALA A 74 -4.95 -2.92 0.89
CA ALA A 74 -6.15 -3.11 0.10
C ALA A 74 -6.52 -4.60 0.10
N VAL A 75 -7.44 -4.97 0.98
CA VAL A 75 -7.81 -6.36 1.26
C VAL A 75 -9.02 -6.74 0.42
N GLY A 76 -8.80 -7.60 -0.58
CA GLY A 76 -9.77 -7.97 -1.61
C GLY A 76 -10.84 -8.98 -1.21
N VAL A 77 -11.41 -8.86 0.00
CA VAL A 77 -12.50 -9.71 0.49
C VAL A 77 -13.59 -8.87 1.14
N ARG A 78 -14.81 -9.42 1.18
CA ARG A 78 -15.91 -8.85 1.97
C ARG A 78 -15.58 -8.87 3.47
N PRO A 79 -16.11 -7.95 4.29
CA PRO A 79 -15.94 -8.04 5.73
C PRO A 79 -16.44 -9.38 6.28
N VAL A 80 -15.61 -10.05 7.06
CA VAL A 80 -15.92 -11.33 7.71
C VAL A 80 -16.39 -11.06 9.13
N LEU A 81 -15.64 -10.22 9.84
CA LEU A 81 -15.95 -9.78 11.19
C LEU A 81 -16.66 -8.43 11.20
N HIS A 82 -17.42 -8.20 12.26
CA HIS A 82 -18.01 -6.90 12.58
C HIS A 82 -18.86 -6.29 11.46
N ARG A 83 -19.50 -7.15 10.65
CA ARG A 83 -20.35 -6.74 9.54
C ARG A 83 -21.45 -5.78 9.97
N GLU A 84 -21.98 -5.96 11.17
CA GLU A 84 -23.02 -5.14 11.78
C GLU A 84 -22.63 -3.68 12.03
N ARG A 85 -21.34 -3.35 11.92
CA ARG A 85 -20.83 -2.00 12.11
C ARG A 85 -20.76 -1.20 10.81
N TYR A 86 -20.85 -1.86 9.66
CA TYR A 86 -20.95 -1.20 8.36
C TYR A 86 -22.40 -0.90 8.02
N ALA A 87 -22.62 0.04 7.11
CA ALA A 87 -23.93 0.24 6.48
C ALA A 87 -24.44 -1.09 5.89
N ASP A 88 -25.74 -1.32 6.06
CA ASP A 88 -26.46 -2.49 5.53
C ASP A 88 -25.79 -3.84 5.84
N ASN A 89 -25.16 -3.97 7.01
CA ASN A 89 -24.40 -5.17 7.41
C ASN A 89 -23.32 -5.59 6.39
N ALA A 90 -22.66 -4.59 5.79
CA ALA A 90 -21.65 -4.72 4.73
C ALA A 90 -22.16 -5.33 3.42
N GLU A 91 -23.47 -5.22 3.13
CA GLU A 91 -24.01 -5.65 1.86
C GLU A 91 -23.35 -4.89 0.68
N GLY A 92 -22.99 -5.61 -0.38
CA GLY A 92 -22.32 -5.05 -1.55
C GLY A 92 -20.82 -4.74 -1.38
N MET A 93 -20.25 -4.89 -0.18
CA MET A 93 -18.80 -4.74 0.01
C MET A 93 -18.04 -5.98 -0.46
N ASP A 94 -17.03 -5.77 -1.31
CA ASP A 94 -16.09 -6.79 -1.78
C ASP A 94 -14.66 -6.52 -1.31
N LYS A 95 -14.42 -5.40 -0.61
CA LYS A 95 -13.10 -4.97 -0.17
C LYS A 95 -13.14 -4.35 1.21
N CYS A 96 -12.10 -4.66 1.99
CA CYS A 96 -11.78 -4.08 3.27
C CYS A 96 -10.43 -3.37 3.20
N ALA A 97 -10.02 -2.70 4.28
CA ALA A 97 -8.68 -2.15 4.34
C ALA A 97 -8.04 -2.12 5.74
N VAL A 98 -6.74 -2.41 5.77
CA VAL A 98 -5.86 -2.22 6.94
C VAL A 98 -5.52 -0.74 7.07
N GLY A 99 -5.52 -0.22 8.29
CA GLY A 99 -5.49 1.22 8.56
C GLY A 99 -6.85 1.91 8.44
N TYR A 100 -7.90 1.14 8.14
CA TYR A 100 -9.29 1.56 8.11
C TYR A 100 -10.07 0.72 9.13
N THR A 101 -10.95 -0.17 8.68
CA THR A 101 -11.78 -1.00 9.56
C THR A 101 -11.07 -2.26 10.07
N LEU A 102 -9.94 -2.67 9.45
CA LEU A 102 -9.17 -3.84 9.88
C LEU A 102 -8.07 -3.57 10.92
N GLY A 103 -8.01 -2.34 11.47
CA GLY A 103 -6.94 -1.89 12.36
C GLY A 103 -5.65 -1.54 11.60
N GLY A 104 -4.79 -0.71 12.17
CA GLY A 104 -3.66 -0.10 11.45
C GLY A 104 -2.35 -0.06 12.22
N HIS A 105 -1.31 0.38 11.52
CA HIS A 105 0.08 0.38 11.98
C HIS A 105 0.42 1.53 12.94
N LEU A 106 -0.42 2.56 13.09
CA LEU A 106 -0.21 3.62 14.08
C LEU A 106 -0.60 3.16 15.50
N ALA A 107 -0.07 2.00 15.91
CA ALA A 107 -0.23 1.37 17.21
C ALA A 107 1.02 0.54 17.53
N GLN A 108 1.21 0.16 18.81
CA GLN A 108 2.32 -0.71 19.20
C GLN A 108 2.15 -2.15 18.73
N TYR A 109 0.89 -2.58 18.63
CA TYR A 109 0.50 -3.91 18.18
C TYR A 109 -0.70 -3.82 17.26
N ILE A 110 -0.72 -4.67 16.26
CA ILE A 110 -1.83 -4.84 15.34
C ILE A 110 -2.34 -6.27 15.43
N ARG A 111 -3.66 -6.41 15.41
CA ARG A 111 -4.32 -7.71 15.27
C ARG A 111 -4.54 -7.95 13.78
N ILE A 112 -3.87 -8.95 13.23
CA ILE A 112 -4.11 -9.38 11.85
C ILE A 112 -5.37 -10.25 11.89
N GLN A 113 -6.41 -9.75 11.22
CA GLN A 113 -7.74 -10.36 11.19
C GLN A 113 -7.87 -11.33 10.01
N GLU A 114 -8.90 -12.17 10.07
CA GLU A 114 -9.23 -13.22 9.11
C GLU A 114 -9.31 -12.68 7.69
N GLU A 115 -9.82 -11.46 7.50
CA GLU A 115 -9.91 -10.81 6.18
C GLU A 115 -8.53 -10.66 5.52
N VAL A 116 -7.50 -10.27 6.29
CA VAL A 116 -6.13 -10.09 5.78
C VAL A 116 -5.53 -11.43 5.35
N LEU A 117 -5.81 -12.49 6.10
CA LEU A 117 -5.30 -13.84 5.82
C LEU A 117 -6.03 -14.47 4.63
N GLU A 118 -7.36 -14.35 4.57
CA GLU A 118 -8.19 -14.85 3.46
C GLU A 118 -7.82 -14.19 2.13
N ALA A 119 -7.48 -12.90 2.16
CA ALA A 119 -7.03 -12.15 0.98
C ALA A 119 -5.54 -12.33 0.65
N GLU A 120 -4.82 -13.21 1.36
CA GLU A 120 -3.37 -13.42 1.21
C GLU A 120 -2.55 -12.11 1.29
N CYS A 121 -3.01 -11.17 2.12
CA CYS A 121 -2.45 -9.83 2.22
C CYS A 121 -1.33 -9.70 3.27
N LEU A 122 -0.95 -10.81 3.92
CA LEU A 122 0.21 -10.87 4.82
C LEU A 122 1.43 -11.38 4.03
N LEU A 123 2.26 -10.45 3.57
CA LEU A 123 3.29 -10.72 2.58
C LEU A 123 4.63 -11.12 3.23
N PRO A 124 5.16 -12.32 2.97
CA PRO A 124 6.45 -12.74 3.51
C PRO A 124 7.57 -11.88 2.93
N LEU A 125 8.62 -11.71 3.72
CA LEU A 125 9.78 -10.93 3.26
C LEU A 125 10.67 -11.79 2.36
N PRO A 126 11.25 -11.22 1.28
CA PRO A 126 12.22 -11.94 0.46
C PRO A 126 13.54 -12.20 1.20
N SER A 127 13.83 -11.44 2.26
CA SER A 127 14.97 -11.65 3.15
C SER A 127 14.67 -11.13 4.56
N GLU A 128 15.11 -11.88 5.57
CA GLU A 128 15.07 -11.46 6.97
C GLU A 128 16.03 -10.30 7.29
N GLU A 129 16.98 -10.02 6.39
CA GLU A 129 17.96 -8.94 6.56
C GLU A 129 17.38 -7.55 6.25
N MET A 130 16.21 -7.48 5.59
CA MET A 130 15.58 -6.20 5.26
C MET A 130 15.31 -5.38 6.52
N GLY A 131 15.57 -4.07 6.47
CA GLY A 131 15.28 -3.20 7.61
C GLY A 131 13.77 -2.98 7.81
N TYR A 132 13.32 -2.69 9.03
CA TYR A 132 11.89 -2.40 9.28
C TYR A 132 11.38 -1.21 8.45
N PHE A 133 12.17 -0.15 8.33
CA PHE A 133 11.80 0.98 7.48
C PHE A 133 11.66 0.57 6.01
N GLU A 134 12.58 -0.24 5.50
CA GLU A 134 12.56 -0.72 4.11
C GLU A 134 11.29 -1.53 3.83
N VAL A 135 10.93 -2.44 4.73
CA VAL A 135 9.69 -3.22 4.61
C VAL A 135 8.46 -2.33 4.69
N SER A 136 8.45 -1.29 5.54
CA SER A 136 7.32 -0.35 5.64
C SER A 136 7.07 0.45 4.34
N MET A 137 8.10 0.57 3.48
CA MET A 137 7.99 1.23 2.17
C MET A 137 7.38 0.32 1.09
N ALA A 138 7.11 -0.96 1.38
CA ALA A 138 6.57 -1.89 0.40
C ALA A 138 5.23 -1.43 -0.19
N GLU A 139 4.30 -0.95 0.64
CA GLU A 139 3.01 -0.42 0.22
C GLU A 139 3.17 0.77 -0.75
N PRO A 140 3.85 1.88 -0.38
CA PRO A 140 3.88 3.04 -1.26
C PRO A 140 4.66 2.75 -2.55
N ILE A 141 5.71 1.92 -2.49
CA ILE A 141 6.45 1.48 -3.68
C ILE A 141 5.56 0.62 -4.58
N SER A 142 4.74 -0.29 -4.03
CA SER A 142 3.84 -1.13 -4.81
C SER A 142 2.78 -0.30 -5.54
N CYS A 143 2.24 0.74 -4.89
CA CYS A 143 1.34 1.71 -5.48
C CYS A 143 1.98 2.44 -6.67
N VAL A 144 3.22 2.91 -6.50
CA VAL A 144 4.01 3.54 -7.56
C VAL A 144 4.28 2.58 -8.72
N TYR A 145 4.72 1.35 -8.42
CA TYR A 145 4.99 0.33 -9.42
C TYR A 145 3.73 0.01 -10.24
N SER A 146 2.62 -0.26 -9.57
CA SER A 146 1.32 -0.52 -10.19
C SER A 146 0.87 0.63 -11.10
N ALA A 147 1.02 1.88 -10.65
CA ALA A 147 0.71 3.05 -11.46
C ALA A 147 1.61 3.18 -12.70
N GLN A 148 2.91 2.89 -12.56
CA GLN A 148 3.84 2.93 -13.70
C GLN A 148 3.51 1.84 -14.74
N GLN A 149 3.18 0.63 -14.30
CA GLN A 149 2.82 -0.50 -15.17
C GLN A 149 1.53 -0.27 -15.98
N ARG A 150 0.67 0.67 -15.58
CA ARG A 150 -0.56 1.03 -16.32
C ARG A 150 -0.33 2.01 -17.48
N ASN A 151 0.87 2.58 -17.61
CA ASN A 151 1.23 3.30 -18.83
C ASN A 151 1.43 2.30 -19.97
N TYR A 152 1.10 2.70 -21.19
CA TYR A 152 1.33 1.86 -22.36
C TYR A 152 1.78 2.67 -23.57
N HIS A 153 2.57 2.01 -24.41
CA HIS A 153 3.11 2.54 -25.65
C HIS A 153 2.66 1.64 -26.81
N LEU A 154 2.40 2.23 -27.98
CA LEU A 154 2.11 1.48 -29.19
C LEU A 154 3.36 1.49 -30.08
N ILE A 155 4.02 0.34 -30.17
CA ILE A 155 5.26 0.16 -30.95
C ILE A 155 4.90 -0.48 -32.30
N LYS A 156 5.55 -0.04 -33.38
CA LYS A 156 5.40 -0.63 -34.72
C LYS A 156 6.75 -0.73 -35.42
N ASP A 157 6.94 -1.81 -36.17
CA ASP A 157 8.19 -2.10 -36.90
C ASP A 157 8.32 -1.32 -38.23
N GLY A 158 7.32 -0.50 -38.58
CA GLY A 158 7.30 0.34 -39.78
C GLY A 158 5.96 1.06 -39.99
N PRO A 159 5.81 1.90 -41.04
CA PRO A 159 4.59 2.67 -41.29
C PRO A 159 3.32 1.82 -41.34
N HIS A 160 3.42 0.63 -41.92
CA HIS A 160 2.34 -0.34 -42.14
C HIS A 160 2.39 -1.56 -41.21
N GLY A 161 3.31 -1.58 -40.24
CA GLY A 161 3.43 -2.68 -39.28
C GLY A 161 2.27 -2.70 -38.28
N GLU A 162 2.02 -3.88 -37.72
CA GLU A 162 1.07 -4.05 -36.62
C GLU A 162 1.48 -3.21 -35.40
N ARG A 163 0.50 -2.65 -34.69
CA ARG A 163 0.72 -1.91 -33.44
C ARG A 163 0.72 -2.90 -32.28
N LYS A 164 1.84 -3.00 -31.57
CA LYS A 164 2.00 -3.86 -30.41
C LYS A 164 1.99 -3.00 -29.13
N PRO A 165 1.14 -3.31 -28.14
CA PRO A 165 1.16 -2.61 -26.87
C PRO A 165 2.39 -3.02 -26.05
N HIS A 166 3.02 -2.04 -25.42
CA HIS A 166 4.11 -2.24 -24.45
C HIS A 166 3.74 -1.50 -23.17
N ALA A 167 3.47 -2.24 -22.09
CA ALA A 167 3.12 -1.67 -20.79
C ALA A 167 4.35 -1.14 -20.02
N GLY A 168 4.12 -0.27 -19.03
CA GLY A 168 5.17 0.27 -18.18
C GLY A 168 5.90 1.48 -18.75
N ILE A 169 6.98 1.87 -18.08
CA ILE A 169 7.89 2.93 -18.53
C ILE A 169 8.70 2.41 -19.72
N LEU A 170 8.69 3.15 -20.83
CA LEU A 170 9.46 2.81 -22.03
C LEU A 170 10.97 2.99 -21.80
N PRO A 171 11.79 1.92 -21.89
CA PRO A 171 13.25 2.04 -21.85
C PRO A 171 13.77 2.92 -22.99
N GLY A 172 14.73 3.79 -22.71
CA GLY A 172 15.25 4.78 -23.66
C GLY A 172 14.25 5.87 -24.07
N GLY A 173 13.05 5.89 -23.49
CA GLY A 173 12.00 6.87 -23.72
C GLY A 173 12.17 8.15 -22.89
N VAL A 174 11.11 8.95 -22.84
CA VAL A 174 11.00 10.12 -21.94
C VAL A 174 9.94 9.80 -20.90
N ALA A 175 10.33 9.82 -19.63
CA ALA A 175 9.42 9.68 -18.49
C ALA A 175 9.14 11.06 -17.89
N VAL A 176 7.87 11.35 -17.61
CA VAL A 176 7.45 12.61 -16.98
C VAL A 176 6.71 12.29 -15.69
N VAL A 177 7.20 12.84 -14.57
CA VAL A 177 6.55 12.76 -13.26
C VAL A 177 6.01 14.15 -12.91
N ILE A 178 4.69 14.25 -12.70
CA ILE A 178 4.02 15.49 -12.34
C ILE A 178 3.74 15.46 -10.83
N GLY A 179 4.48 16.29 -10.08
CA GLY A 179 4.46 16.40 -8.63
C GLY A 179 5.78 15.97 -8.00
N ALA A 180 6.30 16.76 -7.08
CA ALA A 180 7.52 16.48 -6.30
C ALA A 180 7.21 16.31 -4.79
N GLY A 181 6.10 15.63 -4.49
CA GLY A 181 5.74 15.20 -3.13
C GLY A 181 6.51 13.95 -2.69
N ALA A 182 6.05 13.26 -1.64
CA ALA A 182 6.60 11.96 -1.27
C ALA A 182 6.44 10.95 -2.41
N MET A 183 5.20 10.69 -2.84
CA MET A 183 4.91 9.78 -3.96
C MET A 183 5.61 10.17 -5.26
N GLY A 184 5.64 11.46 -5.60
CA GLY A 184 6.32 11.94 -6.81
C GLY A 184 7.82 11.64 -6.81
N ARG A 185 8.47 11.72 -5.65
CA ARG A 185 9.90 11.35 -5.53
C ARG A 185 10.12 9.85 -5.62
N ILE A 186 9.24 9.04 -5.01
CA ILE A 186 9.27 7.57 -5.17
C ILE A 186 9.04 7.18 -6.63
N HIS A 187 8.11 7.85 -7.33
CA HIS A 187 7.91 7.68 -8.78
C HIS A 187 9.18 8.00 -9.57
N ALA A 188 9.83 9.14 -9.29
CA ALA A 188 11.04 9.56 -9.97
C ALA A 188 12.19 8.55 -9.77
N GLU A 189 12.42 8.12 -8.53
CA GLU A 189 13.46 7.15 -8.19
C GLU A 189 13.19 5.79 -8.84
N LEU A 190 11.97 5.26 -8.74
CA LEU A 190 11.62 3.98 -9.34
C LEU A 190 11.69 4.03 -10.87
N ALA A 191 11.28 5.15 -11.49
CA ALA A 191 11.34 5.32 -12.93
C ALA A 191 12.76 5.16 -13.48
N LEU A 192 13.79 5.61 -12.76
CA LEU A 192 15.19 5.45 -13.17
C LEU A 192 15.59 3.98 -13.33
N ARG A 193 15.00 3.06 -12.56
CA ARG A 193 15.28 1.62 -12.66
C ARG A 193 14.80 1.02 -13.99
N PHE A 194 13.86 1.65 -14.68
CA PHE A 194 13.37 1.24 -16.00
C PHE A 194 14.19 1.83 -17.16
N GLY A 195 15.22 2.62 -16.87
CA GLY A 195 16.16 3.15 -17.86
C GLY A 195 15.54 4.10 -18.91
N PRO A 196 14.71 5.09 -18.55
CA PRO A 196 14.32 6.15 -19.48
C PRO A 196 15.57 6.93 -19.91
N ARG A 197 15.58 7.45 -21.14
CA ARG A 197 16.65 8.34 -21.62
C ARG A 197 16.61 9.70 -20.94
N VAL A 198 15.41 10.19 -20.65
CA VAL A 198 15.18 11.46 -19.95
C VAL A 198 14.09 11.27 -18.91
N LEU A 199 14.36 11.72 -17.69
CA LEU A 199 13.36 11.85 -16.62
C LEU A 199 13.09 13.34 -16.38
N ILE A 200 11.85 13.75 -16.55
CA ILE A 200 11.39 15.12 -16.27
C ILE A 200 10.51 15.09 -15.03
N VAL A 201 10.88 15.83 -14.00
CA VAL A 201 10.02 16.05 -12.82
C VAL A 201 9.49 17.47 -12.85
N SER A 202 8.17 17.61 -12.96
CA SER A 202 7.50 18.91 -12.98
C SER A 202 6.75 19.13 -11.68
N ASN A 203 6.90 20.28 -11.05
CA ASN A 203 6.14 20.63 -9.85
C ASN A 203 5.73 22.11 -9.90
N ARG A 204 4.46 22.41 -9.67
CA ARG A 204 3.92 23.78 -9.76
C ARG A 204 4.42 24.72 -8.66
N SER A 205 4.94 24.19 -7.56
CA SER A 205 5.28 24.96 -6.35
C SER A 205 6.72 24.74 -5.88
N ASN A 206 7.27 25.72 -5.15
CA ASN A 206 8.45 25.62 -4.30
C ASN A 206 9.66 24.85 -4.89
N GLN A 207 10.61 25.59 -5.46
CA GLN A 207 11.88 25.10 -6.01
C GLN A 207 12.59 24.08 -5.09
N ARG A 208 12.52 24.29 -3.77
CA ARG A 208 13.08 23.38 -2.76
C ARG A 208 12.63 21.92 -2.92
N ARG A 209 11.41 21.67 -3.40
CA ARG A 209 10.93 20.28 -3.62
C ARG A 209 11.63 19.63 -4.80
N LEU A 210 11.84 20.38 -5.88
CA LEU A 210 12.61 19.92 -7.04
C LEU A 210 14.08 19.73 -6.65
N ASP A 211 14.67 20.65 -5.90
CA ASP A 211 16.05 20.55 -5.41
C ASP A 211 16.25 19.29 -4.55
N LYS A 212 15.27 18.97 -3.69
CA LYS A 212 15.27 17.72 -2.91
C LYS A 212 15.14 16.48 -3.78
N THR A 213 14.38 16.54 -4.86
CA THR A 213 14.27 15.42 -5.80
C THR A 213 15.61 15.17 -6.47
N VAL A 214 16.22 16.22 -7.05
CA VAL A 214 17.57 16.16 -7.65
C VAL A 214 18.58 15.62 -6.64
N SER A 215 18.65 16.19 -5.44
CA SER A 215 19.57 15.71 -4.40
C SER A 215 19.36 14.24 -4.00
N ALA A 216 18.17 13.67 -4.19
CA ALA A 216 17.88 12.29 -3.83
C ALA A 216 18.20 11.29 -4.95
N ILE A 217 18.07 11.70 -6.22
CA ILE A 217 18.18 10.78 -7.37
C ILE A 217 19.39 11.05 -8.28
N GLY A 218 20.14 12.15 -8.04
CA GLY A 218 21.29 12.59 -8.84
C GLY A 218 20.97 13.75 -9.77
#